data_AF-A0A348MYP0-F1
#
_entry.id   AF-A0A348MYP0-F1
#
_cell.length_a   1.000
_cell.length_b   1.000
_cell.length_c   1.000
_cell.angle_alpha   90.00
_cell.angle_beta   90.00
_cell.angle_gamma   90.00
#
_symmetry.space_group_name_H-M   'P 1'
#
loop_
_entity.id
_entity.type
_entity.pdbx_description
1 polymer ?
#
loop_
_entity_poly.entity_id
_entity_poly.type
_entity_poly.pdbx_seq_one_letter_code
_entity_poly.pdbx_strand_id
1 'polypeptide(L)'
;MDSLTQVVLGGAVGYAVLGNKVGRKAAIYGAILGTLPDLDVFLPYGGEVEAFTYHRGFSHSILMHLLISPFIVWLITTYHQSTAGYKKHWFWLVFLCLSTHG
;
A
#
# COMPACT_ATOMS: atom_id res chain seq x y z
N MET A 1 13.53 8.61 -3.41
CA MET A 1 13.25 9.26 -2.11
C MET A 1 13.89 8.39 -1.05
N ASP A 2 14.42 8.95 0.04
CA ASP A 2 14.91 8.15 1.17
C ASP A 2 13.73 7.49 1.93
N SER A 3 13.92 6.26 2.42
CA SER A 3 12.86 5.44 3.01
C SER A 3 12.21 6.08 4.24
N LEU A 4 12.93 6.93 4.98
CA LEU A 4 12.37 7.68 6.11
C LEU A 4 11.29 8.68 5.65
N THR A 5 11.56 9.40 4.56
CA THR A 5 10.57 10.33 3.98
C THR A 5 9.32 9.59 3.49
N GLN A 6 9.47 8.38 2.94
CA GLN A 6 8.33 7.54 2.52
C GLN A 6 7.50 7.02 3.69
N VAL A 7 8.14 6.58 4.79
CA VAL A 7 7.43 6.21 6.03
C VAL A 7 6.56 7.36 6.53
N VAL A 8 7.15 8.56 6.61
CA VAL A 8 6.47 9.74 7.13
C VAL A 8 5.34 10.17 6.18
N LEU A 9 5.59 10.17 4.87
CA LEU A 9 4.58 10.51 3.87
C LEU A 9 3.42 9.51 3.87
N GLY A 10 3.71 8.21 3.84
CA GLY A 10 2.69 7.15 3.90
C GLY A 10 1.87 7.23 5.18
N GLY A 11 2.51 7.45 6.32
CA GLY A 11 1.82 7.64 7.60
C GLY A 11 0.94 8.88 7.63
N ALA A 12 1.40 10.00 7.07
CA ALA A 12 0.64 11.24 6.96
C ALA A 12 -0.59 11.08 6.05
N VAL A 13 -0.42 10.43 4.88
CA VAL A 13 -1.52 10.13 3.95
C VAL A 13 -2.54 9.19 4.63
N GLY A 14 -2.06 8.14 5.30
CA GLY A 14 -2.94 7.23 6.03
C GLY A 14 -3.74 7.91 7.12
N TYR A 15 -3.10 8.79 7.90
CA TYR A 15 -3.79 9.59 8.91
C TYR A 15 -4.76 10.62 8.31
N ALA A 16 -4.42 11.25 7.20
CA ALA A 16 -5.33 12.19 6.52
C ALA A 16 -6.60 11.50 6.01
N VAL A 17 -6.49 10.26 5.52
CA VAL A 17 -7.63 9.53 4.93
C VAL A 17 -8.49 8.83 5.98
N LEU A 18 -7.89 8.20 7.00
CA LEU A 18 -8.60 7.38 7.99
C LEU A 18 -8.44 7.83 9.45
N GLY A 19 -7.60 8.83 9.73
CA GLY A 19 -7.23 9.19 11.11
C GLY A 19 -8.43 9.56 11.97
N ASN A 20 -9.40 10.28 11.43
CA ASN A 20 -10.61 10.66 12.17
C ASN A 20 -11.62 9.50 12.38
N LYS A 21 -11.39 8.32 11.77
CA LYS A 21 -12.28 7.15 11.87
C LYS A 21 -11.66 5.97 12.59
N VAL A 22 -10.37 5.75 12.38
CA VAL A 22 -9.61 4.58 12.82
C VAL A 22 -8.39 4.97 13.68
N GLY A 23 -8.12 6.27 13.82
CA GLY A 23 -7.11 6.80 14.71
C GLY A 23 -5.69 6.43 14.29
N ARG A 24 -4.83 6.17 15.28
CA ARG A 24 -3.40 5.86 15.07
C ARG A 24 -3.15 4.65 14.17
N LYS A 25 -4.08 3.69 14.12
CA LYS A 25 -3.97 2.53 13.21
C LYS A 25 -3.88 2.97 11.75
N ALA A 26 -4.59 4.03 11.37
CA ALA A 26 -4.55 4.59 10.02
C ALA A 26 -3.14 5.07 9.63
N ALA A 27 -2.46 5.74 10.56
CA ALA A 27 -1.09 6.22 10.36
C ALA A 27 -0.10 5.06 10.27
N ILE A 28 -0.23 4.05 11.14
CA ILE A 28 0.66 2.88 11.15
C ILE A 28 0.52 2.10 9.84
N TYR A 29 -0.71 1.82 9.40
CA TYR A 29 -0.92 1.12 8.14
C TYR A 29 -0.50 1.96 6.93
N GLY A 30 -0.73 3.27 6.94
CA GLY A 30 -0.21 4.15 5.89
C GLY A 30 1.31 4.15 5.82
N ALA A 31 2.00 4.17 6.96
CA ALA A 31 3.45 4.09 7.01
C ALA A 31 3.97 2.75 6.47
N ILE A 32 3.37 1.63 6.89
CA ILE A 32 3.73 0.28 6.40
C ILE A 32 3.47 0.17 4.90
N LEU A 33 2.31 0.61 4.43
CA LEU A 33 1.93 0.56 3.01
C LEU A 33 2.79 1.51 2.16
N GLY A 34 3.23 2.63 2.72
CA GLY A 34 4.16 3.56 2.08
C GLY A 34 5.58 3.01 1.96
N THR A 35 5.97 2.04 2.81
CA THR A 35 7.27 1.33 2.73
C THR A 35 7.21 -0.03 2.05
N LEU A 36 6.02 -0.61 1.93
CA LEU A 36 5.79 -1.93 1.34
C LEU A 36 6.37 -2.08 -0.07
N PRO A 37 6.25 -1.09 -0.95
CA PRO A 37 6.78 -1.23 -2.30
C PRO A 37 8.31 -1.04 -2.43
N ASP A 38 9.03 -0.73 -1.33
CA ASP A 38 10.50 -0.86 -1.23
C ASP A 38 10.92 -2.33 -0.95
N LEU A 39 9.99 -3.22 -0.54
CA LEU A 39 10.27 -4.66 -0.32
C LEU A 39 10.38 -5.48 -1.62
N ASP A 40 10.05 -4.90 -2.78
CA ASP A 40 10.23 -5.57 -4.07
C ASP A 40 11.71 -5.88 -4.39
N VAL A 41 12.66 -5.30 -3.63
CA VAL A 41 14.10 -5.62 -3.67
C VAL A 41 14.40 -7.03 -3.13
N PHE A 42 13.52 -7.62 -2.33
CA PHE A 42 13.73 -8.94 -1.72
C PHE A 42 13.17 -10.11 -2.54
N LEU A 43 12.54 -9.86 -3.69
CA LEU A 43 12.13 -10.92 -4.61
C LEU A 43 13.29 -11.24 -5.57
N PRO A 44 13.95 -12.40 -5.44
CA PRO A 44 14.97 -12.80 -6.41
C PRO A 44 14.27 -13.24 -7.70
N TYR A 45 14.25 -12.38 -8.71
CA TYR A 45 13.83 -12.76 -10.05
C TYR A 45 14.94 -13.56 -10.73
N GLY A 46 14.60 -14.73 -11.28
CA GLY A 46 15.55 -15.73 -11.79
C GLY A 46 16.33 -15.36 -13.05
N GLY A 47 16.15 -14.15 -13.61
CA GLY A 47 16.87 -13.71 -14.82
C GLY A 47 16.65 -12.24 -15.17
N GLU A 48 17.69 -11.58 -15.70
CA GLU A 48 17.76 -10.12 -15.94
C GLU A 48 16.75 -9.59 -16.98
N VAL A 49 16.32 -10.41 -17.94
CA VAL A 49 15.38 -10.02 -19.02
C VAL A 49 13.91 -10.17 -18.59
N GLU A 50 13.59 -11.20 -17.80
CA GLU A 50 12.25 -11.42 -17.25
C GLU A 50 11.95 -10.47 -16.09
N ALA A 51 12.95 -10.17 -15.26
CA ALA A 51 12.86 -9.14 -14.22
C ALA A 51 12.46 -7.78 -14.82
N PHE A 52 13.08 -7.35 -15.93
CA PHE A 52 12.77 -6.06 -16.56
C PHE A 52 11.38 -6.01 -17.22
N THR A 53 10.94 -7.12 -17.82
CA THR A 53 9.67 -7.18 -18.58
C THR A 53 8.46 -7.31 -17.65
N TYR A 54 8.57 -8.07 -16.56
CA TYR A 54 7.49 -8.21 -15.58
C TYR A 54 7.48 -7.10 -14.52
N HIS A 55 8.62 -6.51 -14.15
CA HIS A 55 8.65 -5.40 -13.18
C HIS A 55 7.94 -4.13 -13.67
N ARG A 56 8.13 -3.70 -14.92
CA ARG A 56 7.50 -2.45 -15.41
C ARG A 56 6.08 -2.63 -15.93
N GLY A 57 5.67 -3.81 -16.37
CA GLY A 57 4.33 -4.05 -16.89
C GLY A 57 3.31 -4.45 -15.82
N PHE A 58 3.73 -5.28 -14.86
CA PHE A 58 2.84 -5.92 -13.91
C PHE A 58 2.77 -5.15 -12.58
N SER A 59 3.91 -4.71 -12.02
CA SER A 59 3.96 -3.93 -10.77
C SER A 59 3.49 -2.48 -10.94
N HIS A 60 3.66 -1.88 -12.13
CA HIS A 60 3.22 -0.51 -12.43
C HIS A 60 1.83 -0.39 -13.09
N SER A 61 1.17 -1.52 -13.37
CA SER A 61 -0.19 -1.47 -13.92
C SER A 61 -1.15 -0.95 -12.84
N ILE A 62 -1.78 0.21 -13.11
CA ILE A 62 -2.89 0.74 -12.30
C ILE A 62 -3.97 -0.34 -12.07
N LEU A 63 -4.17 -1.24 -13.03
CA LEU A 63 -5.06 -2.39 -12.92
C LEU A 63 -4.62 -3.40 -11.85
N MET A 64 -3.32 -3.64 -11.67
CA MET A 64 -2.81 -4.49 -10.59
C MET A 64 -2.95 -3.82 -9.24
N HIS A 65 -2.65 -2.52 -9.14
CA HIS A 65 -2.93 -1.73 -7.93
C HIS A 65 -4.42 -1.74 -7.57
N LEU A 66 -5.32 -1.72 -8.56
CA LEU A 66 -6.77 -1.81 -8.38
C LEU A 66 -7.23 -3.20 -7.93
N LEU A 67 -6.52 -4.27 -8.30
CA LEU A 67 -6.82 -5.66 -7.91
C LEU A 67 -6.22 -6.03 -6.55
N ILE A 68 -5.03 -5.53 -6.23
CA ILE A 68 -4.33 -5.82 -4.97
C ILE A 68 -4.87 -4.97 -3.81
N SER A 69 -5.34 -3.75 -4.09
CA SER A 69 -5.94 -2.89 -3.08
C SER A 69 -7.15 -3.52 -2.35
N PRO A 70 -8.17 -4.11 -3.01
CA PRO A 70 -9.27 -4.76 -2.30
C PRO A 70 -8.83 -6.02 -1.56
N PHE A 71 -7.81 -6.73 -2.04
CA PHE A 71 -7.23 -7.88 -1.34
C PHE A 71 -6.54 -7.46 -0.02
N ILE A 72 -5.73 -6.41 -0.05
CA ILE A 72 -5.08 -5.84 1.14
C ILE A 72 -6.14 -5.30 2.12
N VAL A 73 -7.15 -4.58 1.62
CA VAL A 73 -8.27 -4.09 2.44
C VAL A 73 -9.02 -5.25 3.08
N TRP A 74 -9.25 -6.34 2.35
CA TRP A 74 -9.88 -7.53 2.88
C TRP A 74 -9.05 -8.15 4.00
N LEU A 75 -7.73 -8.28 3.83
CA LEU A 75 -6.83 -8.79 4.86
C LEU A 75 -6.86 -7.90 6.11
N ILE A 76 -6.71 -6.58 5.96
CA ILE A 76 -6.77 -5.61 7.07
C ILE A 76 -8.11 -5.68 7.78
N THR A 77 -9.22 -5.71 7.06
CA THR A 77 -10.57 -5.73 7.67
C THR A 77 -10.93 -7.08 8.28
N THR A 78 -10.26 -8.17 7.89
CA THR A 78 -10.37 -9.49 8.52
C THR A 78 -9.67 -9.51 9.88
N TYR A 79 -8.49 -8.90 10.01
CA TYR A 79 -7.79 -8.75 11.30
C TYR A 79 -8.34 -7.62 12.18
N HIS A 80 -8.95 -6.60 11.56
CA HIS A 80 -9.51 -5.44 12.25
C HIS A 80 -11.00 -5.26 11.95
N GLN A 81 -11.79 -6.24 12.40
CA GLN A 81 -13.26 -6.27 12.26
C GLN A 81 -13.94 -5.01 12.83
N SER A 82 -13.38 -4.40 13.88
CA SER A 82 -13.84 -3.10 14.43
C SER A 82 -13.77 -1.93 13.44
N THR A 83 -12.93 -2.04 12.41
CA THR A 83 -12.77 -1.03 11.36
C THR A 83 -13.36 -1.47 10.02
N ALA A 84 -13.99 -2.65 9.98
CA ALA A 84 -14.59 -3.21 8.77
C ALA A 84 -15.78 -2.38 8.26
N GLY A 85 -16.40 -1.52 9.08
CA GLY A 85 -17.38 -0.54 8.62
C GLY A 85 -16.80 0.51 7.65
N TYR A 86 -15.47 0.68 7.63
CA TYR A 86 -14.78 1.70 6.84
C TYR A 86 -14.05 1.15 5.60
N LYS A 87 -14.48 0.00 5.03
CA LYS A 87 -13.79 -0.66 3.89
C LYS A 87 -13.49 0.29 2.73
N LYS A 88 -14.44 1.18 2.36
CA LYS A 88 -14.23 2.16 1.29
C LYS A 88 -13.07 3.12 1.58
N HIS A 89 -12.92 3.54 2.82
CA HIS A 89 -11.87 4.48 3.20
C HIS A 89 -10.52 3.74 3.29
N TRP A 90 -10.52 2.49 3.77
CA TRP A 90 -9.35 1.61 3.72
C TRP A 90 -8.86 1.40 2.29
N PHE A 91 -9.78 1.21 1.34
CA PHE A 91 -9.46 1.12 -0.08
C PHE A 91 -8.78 2.40 -0.59
N TRP A 92 -9.32 3.57 -0.28
CA TRP A 92 -8.68 4.83 -0.67
C TRP A 92 -7.31 5.03 -0.03
N LEU A 93 -7.12 4.64 1.24
CA LEU A 93 -5.81 4.70 1.90
C LEU A 93 -4.80 3.82 1.17
N VAL A 94 -5.15 2.55 0.92
CA VAL A 94 -4.28 1.57 0.25
C VAL A 94 -3.98 2.02 -1.18
N PHE A 95 -5.00 2.43 -1.93
CA PHE A 95 -4.86 2.88 -3.30
C PHE A 95 -3.98 4.13 -3.41
N LEU A 96 -4.17 5.12 -2.53
CA LEU A 96 -3.37 6.34 -2.54
C LEU A 96 -1.91 6.07 -2.13
N CYS A 97 -1.67 5.25 -1.09
CA CYS A 97 -0.30 4.91 -0.68
C CYS A 97 0.46 4.14 -1.78
N LEU A 98 -0.23 3.23 -2.48
CA LEU A 98 0.36 2.50 -3.60
C LEU A 98 0.58 3.40 -4.83
N SER A 99 -0.37 4.30 -5.12
CA SER A 99 -0.24 5.25 -6.24
C SER A 99 0.87 6.28 -6.03
N THR A 100 1.21 6.62 -4.77
CA THR A 100 2.36 7.49 -4.47
C THR A 100 3.72 6.83 -4.69
N HIS A 101 3.75 5.54 -5.02
CA HIS A 101 4.97 4.76 -5.21
C HIS A 101 5.18 4.26 -6.67
N GLY A 102 4.43 4.79 -7.64
CA GLY A 102 4.70 4.58 -9.07
C GLY A 102 5.84 5.44 -9.58
#